data_AF-A0A4Q3HD46-F1
#
_entry.id   AF-A0A4Q3HD46-F1
#
_cell.length_a   1.000
_cell.length_b   1.000
_cell.length_c   1.000
_cell.angle_alpha   90.00
_cell.angle_beta   90.00
_cell.angle_gamma   90.00
#
_symmetry.space_group_name_H-M   'P 1'
#
loop_
_entity.id
_entity.type
_entity.pdbx_description
1 polymer ?
#
loop_
_entity_poly.entity_id
_entity_poly.type
_entity_poly.pdbx_seq_one_letter_code
_entity_poly.pdbx_strand_id
1 'polypeptide(L)' 'DELPKGFEQFERLIEVVTLDDQQRQDARGRWKHYADRGYAIVRHDLALKEAA' A
#
# COMPACT_ATOMS: atom_id res chain seq x y z
N ASP A 1 9.65 -2.20 8.75
CA ASP A 1 9.40 -1.19 7.71
C ASP A 1 8.49 -0.10 8.28
N GLU A 2 8.82 1.18 8.13
CA GLU A 2 8.14 2.32 8.79
C GLU A 2 7.18 3.03 7.83
N LEU A 3 6.12 3.65 8.35
CA LEU A 3 5.22 4.49 7.55
C LEU A 3 5.95 5.75 7.06
N PRO A 4 5.62 6.26 5.86
CA PRO A 4 6.19 7.51 5.39
C PRO A 4 5.83 8.65 6.35
N LYS A 5 6.82 9.32 6.93
CA LYS A 5 6.57 10.42 7.88
C LYS A 5 5.84 11.57 7.19
N GLY A 6 4.80 12.08 7.85
CA GLY A 6 4.02 13.21 7.33
C GLY A 6 3.12 12.88 6.14
N PHE A 7 2.86 11.59 5.84
CA PHE A 7 1.97 11.23 4.72
C PHE A 7 0.57 11.85 4.81
N GLU A 8 0.14 12.18 6.03
CA GLU A 8 -1.16 12.76 6.37
C GLU A 8 -1.35 14.19 5.82
N GLN A 9 -0.26 14.87 5.43
CA GLN A 9 -0.32 16.21 4.84
C GLN A 9 -0.69 16.19 3.35
N PHE A 10 -0.70 15.01 2.71
CA PHE A 10 -0.98 14.85 1.30
C PHE A 10 -2.42 14.37 1.08
N GLU A 11 -3.05 14.87 0.03
CA GLU A 11 -4.40 14.43 -0.38
C GLU A 11 -4.40 12.96 -0.84
N ARG A 12 -3.29 12.48 -1.42
CA ARG A 12 -3.17 11.15 -1.99
C ARG A 12 -1.79 10.56 -1.71
N LEU A 13 -1.77 9.29 -1.29
CA LEU A 13 -0.57 8.47 -1.13
C LEU A 13 -0.64 7.30 -2.10
N ILE A 14 0.41 7.11 -2.90
CA ILE A 14 0.54 5.98 -3.81
C ILE A 14 1.79 5.21 -3.39
N GLU A 15 1.62 3.92 -3.13
CA GLU A 15 2.71 3.04 -2.73
C GLU A 15 2.82 1.90 -3.74
N VAL A 16 4.04 1.63 -4.22
CA VAL A 16 4.34 0.55 -5.16
C VAL A 16 5.05 -0.55 -4.41
N VAL A 17 4.46 -1.74 -4.42
CA VAL A 17 4.97 -2.93 -3.73
C VAL A 17 5.37 -3.95 -4.79
N THR A 18 6.56 -4.52 -4.67
CA THR A 18 6.97 -5.58 -5.61
C THR A 18 6.27 -6.91 -5.30
N LEU A 19 6.48 -7.91 -6.15
CA LEU A 19 5.97 -9.26 -5.93
C LEU A 19 6.76 -10.07 -4.91
N ASP A 20 7.84 -9.51 -4.35
CA ASP A 20 8.63 -10.14 -3.30
C ASP A 20 7.79 -10.37 -2.03
N ASP A 21 7.85 -11.58 -1.47
CA ASP A 21 6.99 -11.97 -0.36
C ASP A 21 7.28 -11.20 0.93
N GLN A 22 8.55 -10.82 1.18
CA GLN A 22 8.90 -10.02 2.35
C GLN A 22 8.31 -8.61 2.21
N GLN A 23 8.48 -7.99 1.04
CA GLN A 23 7.87 -6.68 0.77
C GLN A 23 6.34 -6.72 0.82
N ARG A 24 5.71 -7.80 0.36
CA ARG A 24 4.25 -7.99 0.46
C ARG A 24 3.78 -8.10 1.91
N GLN A 25 4.53 -8.76 2.78
CA GLN A 25 4.19 -8.83 4.21
C GLN A 25 4.30 -7.45 4.87
N ASP A 26 5.38 -6.71 4.59
CA ASP A 26 5.56 -5.37 5.14
C ASP A 26 4.47 -4.40 4.66
N ALA A 27 4.11 -4.46 3.37
CA ALA A 27 3.02 -3.68 2.80
C ALA A 27 1.65 -4.01 3.41
N ARG A 28 1.40 -5.28 3.77
CA ARG A 28 0.16 -5.66 4.48
C ARG A 28 0.07 -4.96 5.84
N GLY A 29 1.18 -4.78 6.53
CA GLY A 29 1.24 -4.03 7.79
C GLY A 29 0.81 -2.57 7.61
N ARG A 30 1.35 -1.89 6.60
CA ARG A 30 0.97 -0.51 6.25
C ARG A 30 -0.48 -0.40 5.77
N TRP A 31 -0.93 -1.34 4.94
CA TRP A 31 -2.31 -1.41 4.49
C TRP A 31 -3.29 -1.47 5.66
N LYS A 32 -3.02 -2.35 6.63
CA LYS A 32 -3.84 -2.46 7.84
C LYS A 32 -3.85 -1.14 8.61
N HIS A 33 -2.69 -0.51 8.76
CA HIS A 33 -2.56 0.77 9.45
C HIS A 33 -3.41 1.89 8.81
N TYR A 34 -3.39 1.99 7.48
CA TYR A 34 -4.22 2.96 6.77
C TYR A 34 -5.72 2.63 6.88
N ALA A 35 -6.08 1.35 6.79
CA ALA A 35 -7.47 0.90 6.84
C ALA A 35 -8.09 1.11 8.23
N ASP A 36 -7.35 0.79 9.29
CA ASP A 36 -7.78 0.96 10.67
C ASP A 36 -8.02 2.46 11.02
N ARG A 37 -7.43 3.39 10.26
CA ARG A 37 -7.64 4.85 10.39
C ARG A 37 -8.73 5.41 9.47
N GLY A 38 -9.36 4.56 8.65
CA GLY A 38 -10.46 4.96 7.78
C GLY A 38 -10.03 5.63 6.48
N TYR A 39 -8.75 5.55 6.09
CA TYR A 39 -8.32 6.04 4.78
C TYR A 39 -8.94 5.19 3.65
N ALA A 40 -9.40 5.83 2.58
CA ALA A 40 -9.89 5.14 1.40
C ALA A 40 -8.69 4.56 0.61
N ILE A 41 -8.53 3.24 0.64
CA ILE A 41 -7.42 2.55 -0.02
C ILE A 41 -7.91 1.86 -1.29
N VAL A 42 -7.23 2.11 -2.41
CA VAL A 42 -7.50 1.44 -3.69
C VAL A 42 -6.37 0.45 -3.97
N ARG A 43 -6.71 -0.82 -4.21
CA ARG A 43 -5.74 -1.85 -4.59
C ARG A 43 -5.58 -1.86 -6.10
N HIS A 44 -4.37 -1.56 -6.58
CA HIS A 44 -4.00 -1.76 -7.97
C HIS A 44 -3.11 -3.00 -8.07
N ASP A 45 -3.65 -4.06 -8.67
CA ASP A 45 -2.92 -5.30 -8.91
C ASP A 45 -2.46 -5.31 -10.37
N LEU A 46 -1.17 -5.02 -10.59
CA LEU A 46 -0.58 -4.93 -11.93
C LEU A 46 -0.27 -6.32 -12.51
N ALA A 47 0.03 -7.32 -11.67
CA ALA A 47 0.29 -8.69 -12.11
C ALA A 47 -0.97 -9.36 -12.72
N LEU A 48 -2.15 -9.06 -12.17
CA LEU A 48 -3.42 -9.52 -12.74
C LEU A 48 -3.77 -8.83 -14.07
N LYS A 49 -3.22 -7.63 -14.34
CA LYS A 49 -3.52 -6.85 -15.55
C LYS A 49 -2.73 -7.30 -16.78
N GLU A 50 -1.53 -7.85 -16.61
CA GLU A 50 -0.73 -8.39 -17.73
C GLU A 50 -1.20 -9.79 -18.18
N ALA A 51 -1.99 -10.48 -17.36
CA ALA A 51 -2.52 -11.80 -17.67
C ALA A 51 -3.87 -11.78 -18.43
N ALA A 52 -4.38 -10.59 -18.80
CA ALA A 52 -5.65 -10.39 -19.51
C ALA A 52 -5.41 -9.75 -20.89
#